data_AF-R9WU79-F1
#
_entry.id   AF-R9WU79-F1
#
_cell.length_a   1.000
_cell.length_b   1.000
_cell.length_c   1.000
_cell.angle_alpha   90.00
_cell.angle_beta   90.00
_cell.angle_gamma   90.00
#
_symmetry.space_group_name_H-M   'P 1'
#
loop_
_entity.id
_entity.type
_entity.pdbx_description
1 polymer ?
#
loop_
_entity_poly.entity_id
_entity_poly.type
_entity_poly.pdbx_seq_one_letter_code
_entity_poly.pdbx_strand_id
1 'polypeptide(L)'
;MMTQSITQQTIASTPEEGADVTQSFLSGANHPAINQADSQATLEREPIKHTLIGSSKAVTATIRSLHQLRYAEVGDWSPLLPTGNTGEVMSILVRSILV
;
A
#
# COMPACT_ATOMS: atom_id res chain seq x y z
N MET A 1 -22.25 -39.79 -32.17
CA MET A 1 -23.07 -39.53 -30.96
C MET A 1 -22.41 -40.20 -29.77
N MET A 2 -22.42 -39.54 -28.60
CA MET A 2 -21.99 -40.01 -27.26
C MET A 2 -20.48 -40.26 -27.05
N THR A 3 -19.79 -39.88 -25.95
CA THR A 3 -20.01 -39.00 -24.77
C THR A 3 -18.68 -38.93 -23.98
N GLN A 4 -18.33 -37.73 -23.48
CA GLN A 4 -17.82 -37.39 -22.13
C GLN A 4 -16.46 -37.89 -21.57
N SER A 5 -15.67 -36.91 -21.07
CA SER A 5 -14.92 -36.88 -19.77
C SER A 5 -13.66 -37.77 -19.59
N ILE A 6 -12.69 -37.54 -18.69
CA ILE A 6 -12.10 -36.40 -17.96
C ILE A 6 -10.85 -36.98 -17.21
N THR A 7 -9.81 -36.16 -17.00
CA THR A 7 -8.79 -36.16 -15.94
C THR A 7 -8.11 -37.45 -15.42
N GLN A 8 -6.78 -37.47 -15.63
CA GLN A 8 -5.67 -37.94 -14.77
C GLN A 8 -6.03 -38.69 -13.47
N GLN A 9 -5.52 -39.93 -13.29
CA GLN A 9 -5.20 -40.48 -11.96
C GLN A 9 -4.03 -41.46 -12.04
N THR A 10 -2.94 -41.16 -11.33
CA THR A 10 -1.96 -42.13 -10.83
C THR A 10 -1.59 -41.67 -9.44
N ILE A 11 -2.17 -42.31 -8.42
CA ILE A 11 -1.59 -42.53 -7.08
C ILE A 11 -2.41 -43.59 -6.34
N ALA A 12 -1.73 -44.26 -5.41
CA ALA A 12 -2.24 -45.08 -4.29
C ALA A 12 -2.39 -46.60 -4.50
N SER A 13 -1.29 -47.31 -4.26
CA SER A 13 -1.26 -48.57 -3.48
C SER A 13 -1.00 -48.17 -2.02
N THR A 14 -1.53 -48.73 -0.93
CA THR A 14 -2.37 -49.90 -0.59
C THR A 14 -2.63 -49.77 0.93
N PRO A 15 -3.66 -50.43 1.52
CA PRO A 15 -4.47 -49.91 2.61
C PRO A 15 -4.15 -50.41 4.05
N GLU A 16 -4.70 -49.63 4.99
CA GLU A 16 -5.50 -50.00 6.18
C GLU A 16 -4.89 -50.71 7.41
N GLU A 17 -5.34 -50.17 8.56
CA GLU A 17 -5.57 -50.82 9.87
C GLU A 17 -4.37 -50.86 10.84
N GLY A 18 -4.39 -50.25 12.03
CA GLY A 18 -5.42 -49.52 12.76
C GLY A 18 -4.88 -49.07 14.14
N ALA A 19 -5.73 -48.33 14.84
CA ALA A 19 -5.65 -47.94 16.25
C ALA A 19 -4.70 -46.79 16.65
N ASP A 20 -5.36 -45.66 16.93
CA ASP A 20 -5.14 -44.80 18.09
C ASP A 20 -3.87 -43.92 18.12
N VAL A 21 -4.05 -42.64 17.77
CA VAL A 21 -3.91 -41.61 18.80
C VAL A 21 -4.77 -40.40 18.43
N THR A 22 -5.91 -40.33 19.09
CA THR A 22 -6.69 -39.09 19.17
C THR A 22 -5.94 -38.15 20.12
N GLN A 23 -5.76 -36.90 19.69
CA GLN A 23 -5.61 -35.73 20.56
C GLN A 23 -4.57 -35.79 21.70
N SER A 24 -3.38 -35.22 21.49
CA SER A 24 -2.57 -34.65 22.58
C SER A 24 -1.48 -33.71 22.07
N PHE A 25 -1.89 -32.53 21.56
CA PHE A 25 -0.99 -31.37 21.43
C PHE A 25 -1.40 -30.22 22.37
N LEU A 26 -2.18 -30.51 23.40
CA LEU A 26 -2.48 -29.56 24.47
C LEU A 26 -1.77 -30.02 25.74
N SER A 27 -0.61 -29.43 26.02
CA SER A 27 -0.33 -28.77 27.31
C SER A 27 1.16 -28.45 27.47
N GLY A 28 1.46 -27.23 27.89
CA GLY A 28 2.58 -27.03 28.81
C GLY A 28 3.68 -26.04 28.40
N ALA A 29 3.35 -24.90 27.80
CA ALA A 29 4.19 -23.72 27.99
C ALA A 29 3.29 -22.56 28.39
N ASN A 30 3.35 -22.18 29.66
CA ASN A 30 2.90 -20.88 30.15
C ASN A 30 3.73 -19.81 29.43
N HIS A 31 3.33 -19.48 28.20
CA HIS A 31 3.70 -18.21 27.62
C HIS A 31 2.88 -17.19 28.42
N PRO A 32 3.51 -16.24 29.15
CA PRO A 32 2.75 -15.11 29.63
C PRO A 32 2.06 -14.53 28.41
N ALA A 33 0.73 -14.50 28.41
CA ALA A 33 -0.02 -13.75 27.44
C ALA A 33 0.54 -12.34 27.52
N ILE A 34 1.41 -12.01 26.57
CA ILE A 34 1.92 -10.67 26.41
C ILE A 34 0.69 -9.89 25.99
N ASN A 35 -0.05 -9.38 26.98
CA ASN A 35 -0.93 -8.25 26.82
C ASN A 35 -0.04 -7.03 26.55
N GLN A 36 0.69 -7.06 25.45
CA GLN A 36 1.02 -5.84 24.74
C GLN A 36 -0.32 -5.40 24.20
N ALA A 37 -1.03 -4.62 25.02
CA ALA A 37 -1.70 -3.48 24.47
C ALA A 37 -0.61 -2.70 23.74
N ASP A 38 -0.41 -3.06 22.48
CA ASP A 38 0.21 -2.21 21.50
C ASP A 38 -0.71 -0.99 21.44
N SER A 39 -0.50 -0.08 22.37
CA SER A 39 -0.67 1.34 22.14
C SER A 39 0.39 1.73 21.10
N GLN A 40 0.34 1.08 19.95
CA GLN A 40 0.98 1.51 18.74
C GLN A 40 0.25 2.81 18.46
N ALA A 41 0.85 3.90 18.92
CA ALA A 41 0.44 5.23 18.51
C ALA A 41 0.46 5.19 16.99
N THR A 42 -0.71 5.01 16.37
CA THR A 42 -0.88 5.11 14.94
C THR A 42 -0.50 6.53 14.62
N LEU A 43 0.68 6.71 14.05
CA LEU A 43 1.07 7.99 13.50
C LEU A 43 0.05 8.30 12.41
N GLU A 44 -0.85 9.22 12.72
CA GLU A 44 -1.93 9.60 11.82
C GLU A 44 -1.29 10.26 10.59
N ARG A 45 -1.82 9.91 9.41
CA ARG A 45 -1.37 10.49 8.16
C ARG A 45 -2.38 11.52 7.70
N GLU A 46 -2.01 12.79 7.78
CA GLU A 46 -2.88 13.88 7.35
C GLU A 46 -2.58 14.29 5.90
N PRO A 47 -3.59 14.36 5.01
CA PRO A 47 -3.40 14.84 3.64
C PRO A 47 -3.25 16.37 3.61
N ILE A 48 -2.20 16.85 2.96
CA ILE A 48 -1.94 18.27 2.68
C ILE A 48 -1.95 18.53 1.18
N LYS A 49 -2.53 19.66 0.78
CA LYS A 49 -2.54 20.16 -0.60
C LYS A 49 -1.62 21.37 -0.73
N HIS A 50 -0.66 21.28 -1.64
CA HIS A 50 0.20 22.39 -2.06
C HIS A 50 -0.31 22.94 -3.38
N THR A 51 -0.48 24.25 -3.44
CA THR A 51 -0.84 24.96 -4.68
C THR A 51 0.26 25.97 -4.99
N LEU A 52 0.92 25.80 -6.13
CA LEU A 52 1.85 26.78 -6.68
C LEU A 52 1.10 27.62 -7.71
N ILE A 53 1.21 28.94 -7.63
CA ILE A 53 0.60 29.89 -8.57
C ILE A 53 1.67 30.92 -8.98
N GLY A 54 1.75 31.21 -10.27
CA GLY A 54 2.66 32.23 -10.80
C GLY A 54 2.93 32.05 -12.28
N SER A 55 3.99 32.67 -12.80
CA SER A 55 4.38 32.43 -14.20
C SER A 55 4.75 30.97 -14.44
N SER A 56 4.55 30.46 -15.67
CA SER A 56 4.94 29.10 -16.04
C SER A 56 6.41 28.79 -15.72
N LYS A 57 7.30 29.76 -15.94
CA LYS A 57 8.73 29.64 -15.60
C LYS A 57 8.94 29.50 -14.08
N ALA A 58 8.28 30.34 -13.28
CA ALA A 58 8.43 30.31 -11.83
C ALA A 58 7.89 28.99 -11.24
N VAL A 59 6.69 28.57 -11.64
CA VAL A 59 6.09 27.31 -11.15
C VAL A 59 6.97 26.12 -11.51
N THR A 60 7.43 26.02 -12.76
CA THR A 60 8.31 24.93 -13.20
C THR A 60 9.64 24.92 -12.46
N ALA A 61 10.25 26.09 -12.25
CA ALA A 61 11.50 26.20 -11.49
C ALA A 61 11.32 25.72 -10.04
N THR A 62 10.23 26.14 -9.39
CA THR A 62 9.91 25.72 -8.02
C THR A 62 9.68 24.21 -7.92
N ILE A 63 8.93 23.59 -8.84
CA ILE A 63 8.72 22.13 -8.88
C ILE A 63 10.07 21.41 -8.98
N ARG A 64 10.96 21.86 -9.88
CA ARG A 64 12.29 21.26 -10.02
C ARG A 64 13.14 21.43 -8.76
N SER A 65 13.05 22.57 -8.08
CA SER A 65 13.75 22.79 -6.81
C SER A 65 13.23 21.87 -5.71
N LEU A 66 11.91 21.72 -5.57
CA LEU A 66 11.29 20.81 -4.60
C LEU A 66 11.67 19.34 -4.89
N HIS A 67 11.79 18.95 -6.15
CA HIS A 67 12.30 17.64 -6.52
C HIS A 67 13.77 17.44 -6.12
N GLN A 68 14.64 18.44 -6.33
CA GLN A 68 16.04 18.38 -5.89
C GLN A 68 16.17 18.28 -4.37
N LEU A 69 15.25 18.91 -3.63
CA LEU A 69 15.14 18.79 -2.17
C LEU A 69 14.50 17.47 -1.71
N ARG A 70 14.19 16.55 -2.64
CA ARG A 70 13.51 15.27 -2.38
C ARG A 70 12.18 15.45 -1.66
N TYR A 71 11.54 16.62 -1.85
CA TYR A 71 10.27 16.94 -1.24
C TYR A 71 9.12 16.20 -1.92
N ALA A 72 9.09 16.22 -3.27
CA ALA A 72 8.12 15.53 -4.10
C ALA A 72 8.71 15.28 -5.50
N GLU A 73 8.29 14.22 -6.18
CA GLU A 73 8.72 13.95 -7.55
C GLU A 73 8.04 14.90 -8.53
N VAL A 74 8.69 15.18 -9.68
CA VAL A 74 8.12 16.11 -10.68
C VAL A 74 6.77 15.61 -11.21
N GLY A 75 6.60 14.29 -11.32
CA GLY A 75 5.36 13.66 -11.80
C GLY A 75 4.21 13.65 -10.78
N ASP A 76 4.47 13.97 -9.51
CA ASP A 76 3.42 14.01 -8.46
C ASP A 76 2.55 15.28 -8.57
N TRP A 77 3.05 16.29 -9.29
CA TRP A 77 2.37 17.55 -9.51
C TRP A 77 1.37 17.44 -10.66
N SER A 78 0.23 18.11 -10.53
CA SER A 78 -0.70 18.26 -11.63
C SER A 78 -0.05 18.98 -12.81
N PRO A 79 -0.53 18.74 -14.06
CA PRO A 79 -0.16 19.57 -15.20
C PRO A 79 -0.37 21.06 -14.90
N LEU A 80 0.42 21.92 -15.55
CA LEU A 80 0.23 23.37 -15.44
C LEU A 80 -1.13 23.74 -16.03
N LEU A 81 -2.00 24.34 -15.20
CA LEU A 81 -3.30 24.82 -15.62
C LEU A 81 -3.29 26.34 -15.67
N PRO A 82 -3.85 26.98 -16.71
CA PRO A 82 -4.00 28.42 -16.73
C PRO A 82 -4.92 28.86 -15.59
N THR A 83 -4.64 30.03 -15.03
CA THR A 83 -5.57 30.68 -14.10
C THR A 83 -6.46 31.68 -14.87
N GLY A 84 -7.31 32.43 -14.16
CA GLY A 84 -8.05 33.53 -14.76
C GLY A 84 -7.18 34.74 -15.15
N ASN A 85 -5.89 34.74 -14.79
CA ASN A 85 -4.96 35.84 -15.04
C ASN A 85 -4.03 35.51 -16.23
N THR A 86 -3.83 36.47 -17.12
CA THR A 86 -2.97 36.30 -18.30
C THR A 86 -1.52 36.00 -17.90
N GLY A 87 -1.00 34.87 -18.39
CA GLY A 87 0.39 34.45 -18.14
C GLY A 87 0.64 33.79 -16.78
N GLU A 88 -0.41 33.63 -15.96
CA GLU A 88 -0.36 32.91 -14.70
C GLU A 88 -0.88 31.48 -14.87
N VAL A 89 -0.18 30.54 -14.24
CA VAL A 89 -0.55 29.14 -14.20
C VAL A 89 -0.51 28.64 -12.77
N MET A 90 -1.18 27.52 -12.53
CA MET A 90 -1.13 26.80 -11.26
C MET A 90 -0.75 25.34 -11.44
N SER A 91 -0.20 24.75 -10.38
CA SER A 91 0.01 23.30 -10.25
C SER A 91 -0.23 22.87 -8.82
N ILE A 92 -0.79 21.67 -8.66
CA ILE A 92 -1.28 21.14 -7.38
C ILE A 92 -0.57 19.83 -7.06
N LEU A 93 -0.11 19.69 -5.81
CA LEU A 93 0.40 18.45 -5.23
C LEU A 93 -0.44 18.08 -4.01
N VAL A 94 -0.88 16.83 -3.91
CA VAL A 94 -1.56 16.28 -2.73
C VAL A 94 -0.73 15.14 -2.16
N ARG A 95 -0.41 15.19 -0.87
CA ARG A 95 0.40 14.16 -0.19
C ARG A 95 -0.07 13.96 1.24
N SER A 96 0.16 12.78 1.79
CA SER A 96 -0.02 12.54 3.23
C SER A 96 1.27 12.73 4.00
N ILE A 97 1.20 13.43 5.13
CA ILE A 97 2.33 13.63 6.06
C ILE A 97 2.00 12.97 7.40
N LEU A 98 3.02 12.46 8.09
CA LEU A 98 2.87 11.96 9.46
C LEU A 98 2.80 13.17 10.41
N VAL A 99 1.83 13.18 11.30
CA VAL A 99 1.60 14.24 12.31
C VAL A 99 1.72 13.72 13.73
#